data_AF-A0A7W1J3C4-F1
#
_entry.id   AF-A0A7W1J3C4-F1
#
_cell.length_a   1.000
_cell.length_b   1.000
_cell.length_c   1.000
_cell.angle_alpha   90.00
_cell.angle_beta   90.00
_cell.angle_gamma   90.00
#
_symmetry.space_group_name_H-M   'P 1'
#
loop_
_entity.id
_entity.type
_entity.pdbx_description
1 polymer ?
#
loop_
_entity_poly.entity_id
_entity_poly.type
_entity_poly.pdbx_seq_one_letter_code
_entity_poly.pdbx_strand_id
1 'polypeptide(L)'
;MAGDTNGNKTRLDEFKEQLVKAARMYAMCQKAGVPEPMDVTGMAVGAFEDMPLREALVFVRTNEQNIRDLAWAFENSGSAEEFEQRVKEIKDLPTGRQPG
;
A
#
# COMPACT_ATOMS: atom_id res chain seq x y z
N MET A 1 26.47 16.43 16.40
CA MET A 1 25.82 15.88 15.18
C MET A 1 25.07 14.60 15.57
N ALA A 2 23.84 14.72 16.07
CA ALA A 2 23.00 13.56 16.49
C ALA A 2 21.49 13.83 16.26
N GLY A 3 21.16 14.80 15.39
CA GLY A 3 19.79 15.26 15.14
C GLY A 3 19.08 14.56 13.98
N ASP A 4 19.79 13.83 13.12
CA ASP A 4 19.24 13.37 11.83
C ASP A 4 18.59 11.98 11.88
N THR A 5 18.90 11.16 12.89
CA THR A 5 18.45 9.76 12.93
C THR A 5 16.95 9.64 13.27
N ASN A 6 16.44 10.50 14.15
CA ASN A 6 15.03 10.44 14.57
C ASN A 6 14.09 10.93 13.46
N GLY A 7 14.42 12.04 12.78
CA GLY A 7 13.58 12.56 11.70
C GLY A 7 13.47 11.60 10.51
N ASN A 8 14.53 10.86 10.19
CA ASN A 8 14.51 9.88 9.12
C ASN A 8 13.65 8.65 9.47
N LYS A 9 13.67 8.23 10.73
CA LYS A 9 12.84 7.12 11.21
C LYS A 9 11.35 7.47 11.15
N THR A 10 10.98 8.67 11.60
CA THR A 10 9.59 9.15 11.53
C THR A 10 9.06 9.15 10.11
N ARG A 11 9.81 9.69 9.14
CA ARG A 11 9.40 9.67 7.72
C ARG A 11 9.26 8.27 7.14
N LEU A 12 10.15 7.36 7.55
CA LEU A 12 10.08 5.97 7.08
C LEU A 12 8.86 5.24 7.63
N ASP A 13 8.50 5.50 8.90
CA ASP A 13 7.34 4.89 9.52
C ASP A 13 6.04 5.46 8.94
N GLU A 14 5.96 6.78 8.70
CA GLU A 14 4.86 7.42 7.95
C GLU A 14 4.70 6.82 6.55
N PHE A 15 5.81 6.64 5.82
CA PHE A 15 5.79 6.05 4.48
C PHE A 15 5.24 4.61 4.49
N LYS A 16 5.65 3.78 5.45
CA LYS A 16 5.13 2.42 5.60
C LYS A 16 3.64 2.43 5.93
N GLU A 17 3.21 3.34 6.79
CA GLU A 17 1.80 3.49 7.13
C GLU A 17 0.95 3.85 5.90
N GLN A 18 1.42 4.81 5.10
CA GLN A 18 0.77 5.20 3.84
C GLN A 18 0.67 4.02 2.86
N LEU A 19 1.69 3.17 2.76
CA LEU A 19 1.65 1.97 1.92
C LEU A 19 0.56 0.99 2.35
N VAL A 20 0.48 0.73 3.66
CA VAL A 20 -0.52 -0.19 4.22
C VAL A 20 -1.92 0.35 4.01
N LYS A 21 -2.14 1.66 4.22
CA LYS A 21 -3.42 2.32 3.98
C LYS A 21 -3.83 2.29 2.51
N ALA A 22 -2.89 2.59 1.60
CA ALA A 22 -3.13 2.53 0.16
C ALA A 22 -3.50 1.10 -0.28
N ALA A 23 -2.75 0.09 0.18
CA ALA A 23 -3.04 -1.32 -0.12
C ALA A 23 -4.41 -1.76 0.39
N ARG A 24 -4.79 -1.37 1.61
CA ARG A 24 -6.12 -1.67 2.17
C ARG A 24 -7.23 -1.01 1.36
N MET A 25 -7.04 0.26 0.99
CA MET A 25 -8.00 0.99 0.14
C MET A 25 -8.14 0.33 -1.22
N TYR A 26 -7.03 -0.04 -1.84
CA TYR A 26 -7.01 -0.73 -3.13
C TYR A 26 -7.75 -2.08 -3.06
N ALA A 27 -7.49 -2.90 -2.05
CA ALA A 27 -8.20 -4.17 -1.84
C ALA A 27 -9.72 -3.96 -1.66
N MET A 28 -10.12 -2.93 -0.91
CA MET A 28 -11.55 -2.58 -0.78
C MET A 28 -12.16 -2.14 -2.12
N CYS A 29 -11.44 -1.34 -2.91
CA CYS A 29 -11.87 -0.91 -4.24
C CYS A 29 -12.02 -2.09 -5.21
N GLN A 30 -11.07 -3.04 -5.20
CA GLN A 30 -11.16 -4.27 -5.98
C GLN A 30 -12.37 -5.11 -5.59
N LYS A 31 -12.57 -5.34 -4.28
CA LYS A 31 -13.72 -6.07 -3.75
C LYS A 31 -15.07 -5.41 -4.10
N ALA A 32 -15.11 -4.08 -4.17
CA ALA A 32 -16.28 -3.31 -4.53
C ALA A 32 -16.52 -3.19 -6.04
N GLY A 33 -15.61 -3.71 -6.89
CA GLY A 33 -15.72 -3.60 -8.34
C GLY A 33 -15.58 -2.16 -8.86
N VAL A 34 -14.83 -1.32 -8.16
CA VAL A 34 -14.59 0.08 -8.55
C VAL A 34 -13.79 0.10 -9.86
N PRO A 35 -14.24 0.83 -10.89
CA PRO A 35 -13.44 1.05 -12.09
C PRO A 35 -12.14 1.78 -11.76
N GLU A 36 -11.02 1.36 -12.34
CA GLU A 36 -9.69 1.94 -12.10
C GLU A 36 -9.33 2.04 -10.60
N PRO A 37 -9.26 0.91 -9.87
CA PRO A 37 -9.10 0.89 -8.41
C PRO A 37 -7.81 1.56 -7.93
N MET A 38 -6.77 1.60 -8.78
CA MET A 38 -5.50 2.25 -8.46
C MET A 38 -5.61 3.79 -8.48
N ASP A 39 -6.31 4.36 -9.45
CA ASP A 39 -6.51 5.81 -9.54
C ASP A 39 -7.39 6.31 -8.39
N VAL A 40 -8.44 5.57 -8.05
CA VAL A 40 -9.30 5.88 -6.88
C VAL A 40 -8.51 5.77 -5.57
N THR A 41 -7.60 4.80 -5.46
CA THR A 41 -6.69 4.69 -4.32
C THR A 41 -5.80 5.93 -4.21
N GLY A 42 -5.24 6.43 -5.31
CA GLY A 42 -4.45 7.66 -5.32
C GLY A 42 -5.24 8.89 -4.88
N MET A 43 -6.49 9.02 -5.33
CA MET A 43 -7.38 10.10 -4.87
C MET A 43 -7.68 9.98 -3.37
N ALA A 44 -7.94 8.76 -2.87
CA ALA A 44 -8.20 8.51 -1.46
C ALA A 44 -6.99 8.82 -0.58
N VAL A 45 -5.78 8.40 -0.98
CA VAL A 45 -4.54 8.74 -0.26
C VAL A 45 -4.36 10.26 -0.18
N GLY A 46 -4.58 10.99 -1.28
CA GLY A 46 -4.51 12.45 -1.28
C GLY A 46 -5.53 13.10 -0.34
N ALA A 47 -6.75 12.56 -0.28
CA ALA A 47 -7.82 13.08 0.56
C ALA A 47 -7.65 12.77 2.06
N PHE A 48 -7.13 11.59 2.41
CA PHE A 48 -7.08 11.11 3.80
C PHE A 48 -5.72 11.31 4.50
N GLU A 49 -4.62 11.40 3.74
CA GLU A 49 -3.27 11.56 4.31
C GLU A 49 -2.75 13.01 4.25
N ASP A 50 -3.64 13.99 4.02
CA ASP A 50 -3.30 15.41 3.82
C ASP A 50 -2.16 15.63 2.81
N MET A 51 -2.10 14.75 1.79
CA MET A 51 -1.07 14.75 0.77
C MET A 51 -1.58 15.45 -0.50
N PRO A 52 -0.80 16.36 -1.12
CA PRO A 52 -1.18 16.96 -2.41
C PRO A 52 -1.52 15.87 -3.44
N LEU A 53 -2.61 16.02 -4.18
CA LEU A 53 -3.10 14.98 -5.11
C LEU A 53 -2.01 14.50 -6.08
N ARG A 54 -1.17 15.41 -6.59
CA ARG A 54 -0.04 15.05 -7.47
C ARG A 54 0.95 14.12 -6.78
N GLU A 55 1.27 14.39 -5.51
CA GLU A 55 2.18 13.56 -4.71
C GLU A 55 1.54 12.21 -4.41
N ALA A 56 0.25 12.17 -4.08
CA ALA A 56 -0.48 10.92 -3.85
C ALA A 56 -0.51 10.02 -5.09
N LEU A 57 -0.76 10.59 -6.27
CA LEU A 57 -0.72 9.84 -7.53
C LEU A 57 0.69 9.32 -7.85
N VAL A 58 1.74 10.11 -7.59
CA VAL A 58 3.12 9.66 -7.76
C VAL A 58 3.45 8.55 -6.76
N PHE A 59 3.06 8.70 -5.50
CA PHE A 59 3.25 7.72 -4.45
C PHE A 59 2.64 6.37 -4.83
N VAL A 60 1.37 6.36 -5.23
CA VAL A 60 0.68 5.12 -5.61
C VAL A 60 1.32 4.49 -6.85
N ARG A 61 1.62 5.26 -7.90
CA ARG A 61 2.22 4.73 -9.14
C ARG A 61 3.62 4.15 -8.91
N THR A 62 4.44 4.83 -8.13
CA THR A 62 5.81 4.37 -7.83
C THR A 62 5.84 3.16 -6.90
N ASN A 63 4.73 2.87 -6.21
CA ASN A 63 4.60 1.75 -5.29
C ASN A 63 3.53 0.74 -5.72
N GLU A 64 3.11 0.76 -6.99
CA GLU A 64 2.00 -0.05 -7.49
C GLU A 64 2.14 -1.54 -7.16
N GLN A 65 3.35 -2.10 -7.34
CA GLN A 65 3.60 -3.50 -7.02
C GLN A 65 3.49 -3.77 -5.51
N ASN A 66 4.10 -2.94 -4.67
CA ASN A 66 4.00 -3.06 -3.22
C ASN A 66 2.55 -3.00 -2.73
N ILE A 67 1.76 -2.10 -3.32
CA ILE A 67 0.32 -1.95 -3.04
C ILE A 67 -0.43 -3.22 -3.44
N ARG A 68 -0.18 -3.76 -4.63
CA ARG A 68 -0.80 -5.02 -5.10
C ARG A 68 -0.44 -6.20 -4.22
N ASP A 69 0.81 -6.33 -3.83
CA ASP A 69 1.27 -7.47 -3.02
C ASP A 69 0.66 -7.43 -1.62
N LEU A 70 0.63 -6.24 -0.99
CA LEU A 70 -0.03 -6.04 0.30
C LEU A 70 -1.56 -6.21 0.20
N ALA A 71 -2.17 -5.77 -0.90
CA ALA A 71 -3.60 -5.98 -1.14
C ALA A 71 -3.94 -7.46 -1.28
N TRP A 72 -3.12 -8.23 -2.00
CA TRP A 72 -3.25 -9.69 -2.05
C TRP A 72 -3.16 -10.30 -0.65
N ALA A 73 -2.22 -9.86 0.19
CA ALA A 73 -2.14 -10.32 1.57
C ALA A 73 -3.41 -9.99 2.36
N PHE A 74 -3.99 -8.80 2.20
CA PHE A 74 -5.27 -8.44 2.82
C PHE A 74 -6.43 -9.31 2.36
N GLU A 75 -6.51 -9.65 1.07
CA GLU A 75 -7.58 -10.50 0.53
C GLU A 75 -7.48 -11.96 0.99
N ASN A 76 -6.26 -12.42 1.31
CA ASN A 76 -5.97 -13.81 1.66
C ASN A 76 -5.74 -14.02 3.16
N SER A 77 -6.21 -13.08 3.98
CA SER A 77 -6.08 -13.11 5.44
C SER A 77 -7.38 -12.70 6.14
N GLY A 78 -7.79 -13.48 7.13
CA GLY A 78 -8.90 -13.20 8.03
C GLY A 78 -8.45 -12.66 9.40
N SER A 79 -7.15 -12.73 9.72
CA SER A 79 -6.57 -12.20 10.96
C SER A 79 -5.26 -11.44 10.73
N ALA A 80 -4.76 -10.77 11.78
CA ALA A 80 -3.48 -10.07 11.74
C ALA A 80 -2.29 -11.04 11.60
N GLU A 81 -2.35 -12.19 12.26
CA GLU A 81 -1.33 -13.24 12.21
C GLU A 81 -1.27 -13.86 10.81
N GLU A 82 -2.42 -14.11 10.19
CA GLU A 82 -2.49 -14.58 8.81
C GLU A 82 -1.93 -13.54 7.85
N PHE A 83 -2.24 -12.26 8.04
CA PHE A 83 -1.68 -11.18 7.23
C PHE A 83 -0.15 -11.12 7.33
N GLU A 84 0.40 -11.20 8.54
CA GLU A 84 1.85 -11.24 8.73
C GLU A 84 2.49 -12.43 8.01
N GLN A 85 1.86 -13.59 8.06
CA GLN A 85 2.30 -14.78 7.36
C GLN A 85 2.26 -14.59 5.82
N ARG A 86 1.16 -14.06 5.28
CA ARG A 86 1.05 -13.73 3.85
C ARG A 86 2.09 -12.72 3.39
N VAL A 87 2.39 -11.71 4.21
CA VAL A 87 3.41 -10.70 3.87
C VAL A 87 4.81 -11.33 3.76
N LYS A 88 5.12 -12.33 4.60
CA LYS A 88 6.39 -13.07 4.50
C LYS A 88 6.47 -13.87 3.19
N GLU A 89 5.36 -14.47 2.78
CA GLU A 89 5.25 -15.27 1.55
C GLU A 89 5.46 -14.44 0.28
N ILE A 90 5.16 -13.13 0.30
CA ILE A 90 5.36 -12.23 -0.86
C ILE A 90 6.79 -12.28 -1.38
N LYS A 91 7.79 -12.44 -0.49
CA LYS A 91 9.22 -12.51 -0.87
C LYS A 91 9.55 -13.72 -1.75
N ASP A 92 8.73 -14.76 -1.65
CA ASP A 92 8.91 -16.04 -2.33
C ASP A 92 7.99 -16.16 -3.57
N LEU A 93 7.14 -15.15 -3.83
CA LEU A 93 6.28 -15.14 -5.01
C LEU A 93 7.08 -14.81 -6.27
N PRO A 94 6.90 -15.58 -7.37
CA PRO A 94 7.51 -15.22 -8.65
C PRO A 94 7.00 -13.86 -9.10
N THR A 95 7.93 -12.98 -9.47
CA THR A 95 7.65 -11.63 -9.97
C THR A 95 6.92 -11.71 -11.30
N GLY A 96 5.59 -11.79 -11.27
CA GLY A 96 4.80 -11.97 -12.50
C GLY A 96 3.30 -12.22 -12.32
N ARG A 97 2.73 -11.97 -11.14
CA ARG A 97 1.28 -12.11 -10.94
C ARG A 97 0.56 -10.96 -11.67
N GLN A 98 0.17 -11.19 -12.92
CA GLN A 98 -0.89 -10.40 -13.54
C GLN A 98 -2.21 -10.74 -12.84
N PRO A 99 -3.03 -9.76 -12.44
CA PRO A 99 -4.38 -10.04 -11.99
C PRO A 99 -5.18 -10.58 -13.17
N GLY A 100 -5.83 -11.73 -12.96
CA GLY A 100 -6.88 -12.25 -13.85
C GLY A 100 -8.20 -11.55 -13.61
#